data_AF-A0A8T4PB62-F1
#
_entry.id   AF-A0A8T4PB62-F1
#
_cell.length_a   1.000
_cell.length_b   1.000
_cell.length_c   1.000
_cell.angle_alpha   90.00
_cell.angle_beta   90.00
_cell.angle_gamma   90.00
#
_symmetry.space_group_name_H-M   'P 1'
#
loop_
_entity.id
_entity.type
_entity.pdbx_description
1 polymer ?
#
loop_
_entity_poly.entity_id
_entity_poly.type
_entity_poly.pdbx_seq_one_letter_code
_entity_poly.pdbx_strand_id
1 'polypeptide(L)' 'MKTISENDSDDILKNEYRLVLGLIEKNNPTTLYKLAKLVDFSYTKLLIILRKLDGQFIDTRVEINSNNRAERRIFLK' A
#
# COMPACT_ATOMS: atom_id res chain seq x y z
N MET A 1 16.24 19.89 21.70
CA MET A 1 15.45 19.34 20.57
C MET A 1 16.40 18.61 19.65
N LYS A 2 16.21 17.31 19.38
CA LYS A 2 17.00 16.60 18.36
C LYS A 2 16.41 16.91 16.99
N THR A 3 17.17 17.58 16.15
CA THR A 3 16.84 17.82 14.74
C THR A 3 16.91 16.48 14.02
N ILE A 4 15.76 15.99 13.58
CA ILE A 4 15.66 14.83 12.68
C ILE A 4 16.31 15.28 11.36
N SER A 5 17.33 14.56 10.89
CA SER A 5 18.06 14.94 9.68
C SER A 5 17.28 14.49 8.44
N GLU A 6 17.48 15.16 7.32
CA GLU A 6 16.82 14.89 6.04
C GLU A 6 16.92 13.41 5.60
N ASN A 7 17.99 12.70 6.00
CA ASN A 7 18.19 11.27 5.75
C ASN A 7 17.18 10.36 6.47
N ASP A 8 16.68 10.76 7.63
CA ASP A 8 15.76 9.91 8.41
C ASP A 8 14.38 9.80 7.72
N SER A 9 14.00 10.80 6.93
CA SER A 9 12.69 10.84 6.23
C SER A 9 12.65 9.88 5.04
N ASP A 10 13.74 9.78 4.28
CA ASP A 10 13.86 8.90 3.13
C ASP A 10 13.94 7.42 3.52
N ASP A 11 14.61 7.11 4.63
CA ASP A 11 14.72 5.74 5.12
C ASP A 11 13.41 5.25 5.74
N ILE A 12 12.66 6.12 6.43
CA ILE A 12 11.30 5.81 6.88
C ILE A 12 10.42 5.47 5.67
N LEU A 13 10.39 6.33 4.65
CA LEU A 13 9.60 6.09 3.45
C LEU A 13 9.95 4.76 2.76
N LYS A 14 11.25 4.45 2.59
CA LYS A 14 11.71 3.16 2.02
C LYS A 14 11.22 1.95 2.82
N ASN A 15 11.25 2.02 4.14
CA ASN A 15 10.77 0.94 4.99
C ASN A 15 9.24 0.74 4.85
N GLU A 16 8.49 1.82 4.72
CA GLU A 16 7.05 1.77 4.50
C GLU A 16 6.68 1.17 3.14
N TYR A 17 7.43 1.52 2.08
CA TYR A 17 7.27 0.90 0.76
C TYR A 17 7.50 -0.61 0.83
N ARG A 18 8.59 -1.04 1.46
CA ARG A 18 8.93 -2.47 1.62
C ARG A 18 7.89 -3.22 2.45
N LEU A 19 7.42 -2.61 3.53
CA LEU A 19 6.37 -3.19 4.38
C LEU A 19 5.09 -3.43 3.58
N VAL A 20 4.61 -2.42 2.85
CA VAL A 20 3.37 -2.53 2.07
C VAL A 20 3.52 -3.53 0.93
N LEU A 21 4.65 -3.52 0.20
CA LEU A 21 4.91 -4.51 -0.85
C LEU A 21 4.94 -5.94 -0.28
N GLY A 22 5.66 -6.17 0.82
CA GLY A 22 5.71 -7.50 1.45
C GLY A 22 4.34 -7.98 1.96
N LEU A 23 3.46 -7.07 2.40
CA LEU A 23 2.09 -7.43 2.75
C LEU A 23 1.24 -7.77 1.53
N ILE A 24 1.45 -7.09 0.40
CA ILE A 24 0.80 -7.42 -0.87
C ILE A 24 1.25 -8.80 -1.35
N GLU A 25 2.56 -9.08 -1.37
CA GLU A 25 3.11 -10.39 -1.76
C GLU A 25 2.49 -11.53 -0.94
N LYS A 26 2.39 -11.36 0.38
CA LYS A 26 1.81 -12.37 1.28
C LYS A 26 0.29 -12.55 1.13
N ASN A 27 -0.42 -11.54 0.62
CA ASN A 27 -1.88 -11.52 0.57
C ASN A 27 -2.42 -11.41 -0.86
N ASN A 28 -1.62 -11.71 -1.89
CA ASN A 28 -2.02 -11.54 -3.28
C ASN A 28 -3.10 -12.56 -3.70
N PRO A 29 -4.25 -12.14 -4.26
CA PRO A 29 -4.72 -10.77 -4.42
C PRO A 29 -5.30 -10.16 -3.14
N THR A 30 -4.98 -8.90 -2.86
CA THR A 30 -5.43 -8.18 -1.66
C THR A 30 -6.33 -7.01 -2.04
N THR A 31 -6.86 -6.30 -1.04
CA THR A 31 -7.66 -5.09 -1.25
C THR A 31 -7.09 -3.93 -0.46
N LEU A 32 -7.37 -2.72 -0.92
CA LEU A 32 -6.97 -1.50 -0.22
C LEU A 32 -7.46 -1.50 1.24
N TYR A 33 -8.69 -1.98 1.46
CA TYR A 33 -9.28 -2.12 2.78
C TYR A 33 -8.52 -3.11 3.68
N LYS A 34 -8.21 -4.30 3.15
CA LYS A 34 -7.45 -5.31 3.89
C LYS A 34 -6.05 -4.82 4.24
N LEU A 35 -5.35 -4.16 3.31
CA LEU A 35 -4.04 -3.56 3.59
C LEU A 35 -4.13 -2.49 4.67
N ALA A 36 -5.07 -1.55 4.57
CA ALA A 36 -5.26 -0.50 5.57
C ALA A 36 -5.66 -1.01 6.97
N LYS A 37 -6.12 -2.26 7.09
CA LYS A 37 -6.31 -2.93 8.38
C LYS A 37 -5.07 -3.62 8.92
N LEU A 38 -4.16 -4.04 8.03
CA LEU A 38 -2.92 -4.72 8.39
C LEU A 38 -1.82 -3.73 8.77
N VAL A 39 -1.90 -2.50 8.26
CA VAL A 39 -1.01 -1.40 8.64
C VAL A 39 -1.80 -0.27 9.28
N ASP A 40 -1.24 0.39 10.28
CA ASP A 40 -1.84 1.57 10.90
C ASP A 40 -1.61 2.84 10.07
N PHE A 41 -1.92 2.78 8.77
CA PHE A 41 -1.77 3.88 7.83
C PHE A 41 -3.12 4.45 7.41
N SER A 42 -3.15 5.76 7.17
CA SER A 42 -4.30 6.38 6.51
C SER A 42 -4.44 5.88 5.07
N TYR A 43 -5.68 5.83 4.57
CA TYR A 43 -5.96 5.48 3.18
C TYR A 43 -5.18 6.35 2.19
N THR A 44 -5.07 7.65 2.44
CA THR A 44 -4.32 8.58 1.60
C THR A 44 -2.85 8.19 1.49
N LYS A 45 -2.21 7.87 2.62
CA LYS A 45 -0.83 7.42 2.66
C LYS A 45 -0.64 6.12 1.89
N LEU A 46 -1.54 5.16 2.11
CA LEU A 46 -1.49 3.87 1.42
C LEU A 46 -1.67 4.03 -0.10
N LEU A 47 -2.53 4.94 -0.55
CA LEU A 47 -2.70 5.26 -1.96
C LEU A 47 -1.45 5.89 -2.58
N ILE A 48 -0.75 6.77 -1.87
CA ILE A 48 0.53 7.33 -2.33
C ILE A 48 1.57 6.21 -2.49
N ILE A 49 1.64 5.30 -1.51
CA ILE A 49 2.53 4.14 -1.56
C ILE A 49 2.20 3.25 -2.75
N LEU A 50 0.94 2.85 -2.89
CA LEU A 50 0.49 2.01 -3.99
C LEU A 50 0.76 2.66 -5.34
N ARG A 51 0.55 3.97 -5.51
CA ARG A 51 0.85 4.69 -6.77
C ARG A 51 2.33 4.60 -7.17
N LYS A 52 3.26 4.50 -6.21
CA LYS A 52 4.69 4.31 -6.50
C LYS A 52 5.03 2.87 -6.88
N LEU A 53 4.28 1.90 -6.37
CA LEU A 53 4.44 0.47 -6.70
C LEU A 53 3.69 0.09 -7.99
N ASP A 54 2.63 0.85 -8.32
CA ASP A 54 1.74 0.64 -9.47
C ASP A 54 2.52 0.69 -10.77
N GLY A 55 2.16 -0.19 -11.70
CA GLY A 55 2.83 -0.31 -12.99
C GLY A 55 4.15 -1.07 -12.95
N GLN A 56 4.90 -1.04 -11.84
CA GLN A 56 6.19 -1.74 -11.69
C GLN A 56 6.05 -3.11 -11.04
N PHE A 57 5.36 -3.19 -9.90
CA PHE A 57 5.25 -4.40 -9.09
C PHE A 57 3.82 -4.89 -8.95
N ILE A 58 2.86 -3.97 -9.03
CA ILE A 58 1.45 -4.27 -8.82
C ILE A 58 0.59 -3.72 -9.95
N ASP A 59 -0.58 -4.33 -10.11
CA ASP A 59 -1.71 -3.78 -10.84
C ASP A 59 -2.87 -3.51 -9.87
N THR A 60 -3.58 -2.41 -10.09
CA THR A 60 -4.80 -2.10 -9.32
C THR A 60 -6.02 -1.93 -10.22
N ARG A 61 -7.15 -2.49 -9.82
CA ARG A 61 -8.43 -2.31 -10.51
C ARG A 61 -9.60 -2.24 -9.54
N VAL A 62 -10.69 -1.64 -9.98
CA VAL A 62 -11.93 -1.57 -9.20
C VAL A 62 -12.80 -2.77 -9.59
N GLU A 63 -13.18 -3.57 -8.60
CA GLU A 63 -14.07 -4.73 -8.75
C GLU A 63 -15.31 -4.56 -7.87
N ILE A 64 -16.47 -5.02 -8.34
CA ILE A 64 -17.68 -5.12 -7.51
C ILE A 64 -17.59 -6.42 -6.72
N ASN A 65 -17.59 -6.34 -5.39
CA ASN A 65 -17.56 -7.54 -4.53
C ASN A 65 -18.96 -8.15 -4.35
N SER A 66 -19.04 -9.27 -3.61
CA SER A 66 -20.30 -10.00 -3.37
C SER A 66 -21.39 -9.20 -2.66
N ASN A 67 -21.03 -8.06 -2.04
CA ASN A 67 -21.97 -7.15 -1.39
C ASN A 67 -22.42 -6.00 -2.33
N ASN A 68 -22.16 -6.12 -3.63
CA ASN A 68 -22.42 -5.11 -4.64
C ASN A 68 -21.72 -3.76 -4.34
N ARG A 69 -20.57 -3.80 -3.66
CA ARG A 69 -19.74 -2.62 -3.35
C ARG A 69 -18.49 -2.61 -4.20
N ALA A 70 -18.17 -1.45 -4.75
CA ALA A 70 -16.90 -1.23 -5.44
C ALA A 70 -15.73 -1.28 -4.45
N GLU A 71 -14.74 -2.11 -4.75
CA GLU A 71 -13.52 -2.27 -3.97
C GLU A 71 -12.30 -2.24 -4.89
N ARG A 72 -11.22 -1.56 -4.44
CA ARG A 72 -9.96 -1.55 -5.18
C ARG A 72 -9.18 -2.83 -4.84
N ARG A 73 -9.12 -3.75 -5.80
CA ARG A 73 -8.33 -4.98 -5.72
C ARG A 73 -6.93 -4.73 -6.30
N ILE A 74 -5.94 -5.30 -5.62
CA ILE A 74 -4.52 -5.10 -5.86
C ILE A 74 -3.90 -6.48 -6.13
N PHE A 75 -3.19 -6.58 -7.25
CA PHE A 75 -2.56 -7.80 -7.74
C PHE A 75 -1.06 -7.58 -7.85
N LEU A 76 -0.26 -8.58 -7.48
CA LEU A 76 1.15 -8.63 -7.85
C LEU A 76 1.27 -8.93 -9.35
N LYS A 77 2.19 -8.26 -10.03
CA LYS A 77 2.55 -8.54 -11.43
C LYS A 77 3.41 -9.78 -11.58
#